data_AF-A0A7K3RU01-F1
#
_entry.id   AF-A0A7K3RU01-F1
#
_cell.length_a   1.000
_cell.length_b   1.000
_cell.length_c   1.000
_cell.angle_alpha   90.00
_cell.angle_beta   90.00
_cell.angle_gamma   90.00
#
_symmetry.space_group_name_H-M   'P 1'
#
loop_
_entity.id
_entity.type
_entity.pdbx_description
1 polymer ?
#
loop_
_entity_poly.entity_id
_entity_poly.type
_entity_poly.pdbx_seq_one_letter_code
_entity_poly.pdbx_strand_id
1 'polypeptide(L)'
;MAPKWRELADKLAEQIKSGELPPGRQLPHIRDLVKDGAGSKSTVHAAYKALEAEGLVTSSRGHGTVVRSQVPLKRLGIARYDKAKWRDGDEVAFIADRVASGRAHKRGEQTQSVSLVPATPIVAAAHGLSEGSEVYARARLVREGDRPTHALTSYYRPEHVEGTRLVDPTPGPAGKGGGYRVLYDAGYEIDHMREELFARAAASEEAALLQLTPGEWVVELHRTTYTADGTVVEFAIGIHAATRFAWAYDFKVPDSAEGETQ
;
A
#
# COMPACT_ATOMS: atom_id res chain seq x y z
N MET A 1 18.75 14.75 30.81
CA MET A 1 19.41 13.53 30.27
C MET A 1 18.33 12.59 29.80
N ALA A 2 18.43 12.08 28.57
CA ALA A 2 17.52 11.05 28.11
C ALA A 2 17.76 9.76 28.93
N PRO A 3 16.76 8.89 29.12
CA PRO A 3 16.98 7.59 29.73
C PRO A 3 18.00 6.78 28.92
N LYS A 4 18.90 6.03 29.58
CA LYS A 4 19.92 5.21 28.91
C LYS A 4 19.38 4.27 27.81
N TRP A 5 18.16 3.77 27.98
CA TRP A 5 17.53 2.91 26.97
C TRP A 5 17.20 3.68 25.68
N ARG A 6 16.86 4.96 25.79
CA ARG A 6 16.54 5.83 24.66
C ARG A 6 17.82 6.18 23.89
N GLU A 7 18.89 6.51 24.60
CA GLU A 7 20.21 6.76 23.98
C GLU A 7 20.71 5.53 23.18
N LEU A 8 20.52 4.32 23.72
CA LEU A 8 20.86 3.08 23.01
C LEU A 8 19.96 2.85 21.78
N ALA A 9 18.65 3.11 21.90
CA ALA A 9 17.72 3.00 20.78
C ALA A 9 18.09 3.98 19.67
N ASP A 10 18.30 5.25 20.00
CA ASP A 10 18.64 6.30 19.04
C ASP A 10 19.96 5.98 18.31
N LYS A 11 20.98 5.49 19.04
CA LYS A 11 22.25 5.05 18.43
C LYS A 11 22.04 3.93 17.41
N LEU A 12 21.30 2.88 17.77
CA LEU A 12 21.03 1.75 16.88
C LEU A 12 20.16 2.18 15.69
N ALA A 13 19.21 3.08 15.90
CA ALA A 13 18.38 3.65 14.84
C ALA A 13 19.23 4.41 13.81
N GLU A 14 20.20 5.21 14.25
CA GLU A 14 21.12 5.91 13.33
C GLU A 14 22.01 4.94 12.54
N GLN A 15 22.48 3.85 13.15
CA GLN A 15 23.22 2.80 12.43
C GLN A 15 22.36 2.09 11.37
N ILE A 16 21.06 1.91 11.64
CA ILE A 16 20.11 1.35 10.68
C ILE A 16 19.87 2.33 9.53
N LYS A 17 19.57 3.60 9.83
CA LYS A 17 19.28 4.64 8.83
C LYS A 17 20.48 4.96 7.94
N SER A 18 21.69 4.95 8.50
CA SER A 18 22.94 5.16 7.75
C SER A 18 23.37 3.94 6.93
N GLY A 19 22.79 2.76 7.19
CA GLY A 19 23.10 1.52 6.49
C GLY A 19 24.25 0.70 7.07
N GLU A 20 24.87 1.12 8.18
CA GLU A 20 25.87 0.32 8.92
C GLU A 20 25.28 -1.03 9.40
N LEU A 21 24.01 -0.99 9.81
CA LEU A 21 23.18 -2.15 10.09
C LEU A 21 22.14 -2.33 8.95
N PRO A 22 22.50 -3.03 7.86
CA PRO A 22 21.60 -3.17 6.72
C PRO A 22 20.36 -4.03 7.04
N PRO A 23 19.27 -3.86 6.27
CA PRO A 23 18.16 -4.79 6.19
C PRO A 23 18.53 -6.27 6.29
N GLY A 24 17.83 -7.02 7.14
CA GLY A 24 18.05 -8.45 7.33
C GLY A 24 19.22 -8.80 8.25
N ARG A 25 20.03 -7.83 8.68
CA ARG A 25 21.09 -8.06 9.65
C ARG A 25 20.50 -8.27 11.05
N GLN A 26 20.98 -9.29 11.75
CA GLN A 26 20.62 -9.50 13.15
C GLN A 26 21.33 -8.47 14.03
N LEU A 27 20.58 -7.82 14.92
CA LEU A 27 21.16 -7.03 16.00
C LEU A 27 21.94 -7.94 16.97
N PRO A 28 22.94 -7.39 17.70
CA PRO A 28 23.63 -8.12 18.76
C PRO A 28 22.65 -8.75 19.76
N HIS A 29 22.98 -9.90 20.35
CA HIS A 29 22.12 -10.44 21.38
C HIS A 29 22.17 -9.55 22.63
N ILE A 30 21.06 -9.50 23.36
CA ILE A 30 20.96 -8.70 24.60
C ILE A 30 22.10 -9.02 25.56
N ARG A 31 22.49 -10.29 25.69
CA ARG A 31 23.59 -10.73 26.56
C ARG A 31 24.94 -10.12 26.16
N ASP A 32 25.17 -9.94 24.86
CA ASP A 32 26.42 -9.41 24.33
C ASP A 32 26.49 -7.91 24.60
N LEU A 33 25.39 -7.18 24.36
CA LEU A 33 25.30 -5.75 24.70
C LEU A 33 25.45 -5.47 26.20
N VAL A 34 24.92 -6.34 27.06
CA VAL A 34 25.11 -6.22 28.51
C VAL A 34 26.58 -6.45 28.88
N LYS A 35 27.24 -7.44 28.27
CA LYS A 35 28.67 -7.72 28.48
C LYS A 35 29.55 -6.55 28.03
N ASP A 36 29.19 -5.90 26.93
CA ASP A 36 29.91 -4.76 26.36
C ASP A 36 29.59 -3.43 27.09
N GLY A 37 28.80 -3.47 28.17
CA GLY A 37 28.52 -2.30 29.01
C GLY A 37 27.46 -1.35 28.46
N ALA A 38 26.67 -1.76 27.46
CA ALA A 38 25.62 -0.92 26.86
C ALA A 38 24.42 -0.68 27.79
N GLY A 39 24.37 -1.33 28.95
CA GLY A 39 23.35 -1.12 29.98
C GLY A 39 22.95 -2.40 30.70
N SER A 40 21.95 -2.31 31.59
CA SER A 40 21.36 -3.49 32.19
C SER A 40 20.52 -4.26 31.16
N LYS A 41 20.20 -5.52 31.46
CA LYS A 41 19.30 -6.34 30.62
C LYS A 41 17.96 -5.64 30.36
N SER A 42 17.40 -4.96 31.37
CA SER A 42 16.13 -4.23 31.21
C SER A 42 16.29 -2.98 30.33
N THR A 43 17.41 -2.27 30.42
CA THR A 43 17.73 -1.13 29.55
C THR A 43 17.82 -1.55 28.08
N VAL A 44 18.58 -2.61 27.78
CA VAL A 44 18.72 -3.10 26.40
C VAL A 44 17.38 -3.62 25.86
N HIS A 45 16.60 -4.31 26.68
CA HIS A 45 15.29 -4.80 26.28
C HIS A 45 14.30 -3.65 25.99
N ALA A 46 14.33 -2.58 26.79
CA ALA A 46 13.52 -1.38 26.54
C ALA A 46 13.93 -0.66 25.25
N ALA A 47 15.24 -0.59 24.95
CA ALA A 47 15.73 -0.04 23.70
C ALA A 47 15.23 -0.84 22.49
N TYR A 48 15.30 -2.18 22.55
CA TYR A 48 14.85 -3.04 21.45
C TYR A 48 13.33 -2.96 21.25
N LYS A 49 12.55 -2.87 22.34
CA LYS A 49 11.10 -2.64 22.25
C LYS A 49 10.78 -1.29 21.60
N ALA A 50 11.55 -0.24 21.88
CA ALA A 50 11.37 1.05 21.23
C ALA A 50 11.66 0.97 19.72
N LEU A 51 12.76 0.33 19.32
CA LEU A 51 13.08 0.10 17.91
C LEU A 51 12.03 -0.76 17.19
N GLU A 52 11.44 -1.75 17.88
CA GLU A 52 10.37 -2.58 17.34
C GLU A 52 9.07 -1.78 17.18
N ALA A 53 8.73 -0.94 18.15
CA ALA A 53 7.60 -0.01 18.07
C ALA A 53 7.77 1.05 16.97
N GLU A 54 9.01 1.47 16.70
CA GLU A 54 9.38 2.36 15.59
C GLU A 54 9.45 1.63 14.24
N GLY A 55 9.25 0.30 14.23
CA GLY A 55 9.26 -0.51 13.01
C GLY A 55 10.64 -0.72 12.39
N LEU A 56 11.73 -0.34 13.08
CA LEU A 56 13.10 -0.46 12.58
C LEU A 56 13.61 -1.90 12.64
N VAL A 57 13.10 -2.69 13.59
CA VAL A 57 13.47 -4.10 13.78
C VAL A 57 12.23 -4.97 13.97
N THR A 58 12.42 -6.28 13.87
CA THR A 58 11.44 -7.29 14.26
C THR A 58 12.12 -8.35 15.11
N SER A 59 11.45 -8.84 16.15
CA SER A 59 11.92 -9.99 16.93
C SER A 59 11.22 -11.27 16.49
N SER A 60 11.96 -12.38 16.40
CA SER A 60 11.35 -13.71 16.20
C SER A 60 11.98 -14.77 17.10
N ARG A 61 11.15 -15.72 17.55
CA ARG A 61 11.58 -16.77 18.47
C ARG A 61 12.58 -17.68 17.76
N GLY A 62 13.82 -17.70 18.24
CA GLY A 62 14.91 -18.54 17.70
C GLY A 62 15.90 -17.82 16.77
N HIS A 63 15.54 -16.65 16.22
CA HIS A 63 16.42 -15.91 15.28
C HIS A 63 16.84 -14.52 15.80
N GLY A 64 16.46 -14.16 17.03
CA GLY A 64 16.87 -12.90 17.65
C GLY A 64 16.08 -11.70 17.12
N THR A 65 16.71 -10.52 17.16
CA THR A 65 16.14 -9.26 16.68
C THR A 65 16.83 -8.87 15.38
N VAL A 66 16.07 -8.63 14.31
CA VAL A 66 16.60 -8.41 12.96
C VAL A 66 16.14 -7.06 12.43
N VAL A 67 17.04 -6.34 11.77
CA VAL A 67 16.74 -5.07 11.09
C VAL A 67 15.73 -5.30 9.98
N ARG A 68 14.63 -4.55 10.00
CA ARG A 68 13.57 -4.65 9.00
C ARG A 68 14.10 -4.16 7.64
N SER A 69 13.68 -4.83 6.56
CA SER A 69 13.91 -4.30 5.22
C SER A 69 13.07 -3.05 4.98
N GLN A 70 13.77 -1.92 4.91
CA GLN A 70 13.20 -0.58 4.92
C GLN A 70 13.02 0.05 3.54
N VAL A 71 13.41 -0.58 2.43
CA VAL A 71 13.15 0.04 1.12
C VAL A 71 11.64 -0.06 0.87
N PRO A 72 10.87 1.05 0.96
CA PRO A 72 9.44 0.99 0.72
C PRO A 72 9.23 0.81 -0.78
N LEU A 73 8.13 0.18 -1.18
CA LEU A 73 7.68 0.24 -2.56
C LEU A 73 7.35 1.69 -2.88
N LYS A 74 7.97 2.22 -3.94
CA LYS A 74 7.62 3.52 -4.49
C LYS A 74 6.26 3.39 -5.17
N ARG A 75 5.25 4.07 -4.64
CA ARG A 75 3.99 4.23 -5.35
C ARG A 75 4.12 5.44 -6.27
N LEU A 76 4.08 5.21 -7.58
CA LEU A 76 4.40 6.19 -8.62
C LEU A 76 3.37 7.35 -8.80
N GLY A 77 2.48 7.57 -7.82
CA GLY A 77 1.45 8.61 -7.91
C GLY A 77 0.63 8.50 -9.20
N ILE A 78 0.48 9.60 -9.93
CA ILE A 78 -0.30 9.66 -11.19
C ILE A 78 0.39 8.97 -12.38
N ALA A 79 1.72 8.84 -12.37
CA ALA A 79 2.49 8.36 -13.52
C ALA A 79 2.22 6.90 -13.90
N ARG A 80 1.66 6.12 -12.97
CA ARG A 80 1.22 4.73 -13.19
C ARG A 80 -0.09 4.61 -13.97
N TYR A 81 -0.82 5.71 -14.16
CA TYR A 81 -2.12 5.74 -14.85
C TYR A 81 -2.01 6.34 -16.25
N ASP A 82 -0.79 6.46 -16.77
CA ASP A 82 -0.50 6.91 -18.13
C ASP A 82 -1.27 6.06 -19.16
N LYS A 83 -2.17 6.72 -19.89
CA LYS A 83 -3.06 6.09 -20.88
C LYS A 83 -2.29 5.30 -21.92
N ALA A 84 -1.18 5.82 -22.43
CA ALA A 84 -0.42 5.12 -23.46
C ALA A 84 0.13 3.77 -22.95
N LYS A 85 0.44 3.68 -21.65
CA LYS A 85 1.03 2.46 -21.06
C LYS A 85 0.00 1.35 -20.81
N TRP A 86 -1.20 1.68 -20.34
CA TRP A 86 -2.24 0.69 -20.06
C TRP A 86 -3.26 0.49 -21.19
N ARG A 87 -3.53 1.52 -21.99
CA ARG A 87 -4.46 1.44 -23.14
C ARG A 87 -3.75 0.84 -24.34
N ASP A 88 -2.60 1.40 -24.69
CA ASP A 88 -1.88 1.07 -25.93
C ASP A 88 -0.70 0.11 -25.68
N GLY A 89 -0.40 -0.18 -24.41
CA GLY A 89 0.58 -1.16 -23.96
C GLY A 89 -0.03 -2.29 -23.11
N ASP A 90 0.85 -3.06 -22.46
CA ASP A 90 0.46 -4.18 -21.58
C ASP A 90 0.64 -3.83 -20.09
N GLU A 91 0.95 -2.58 -19.75
CA GLU A 91 1.32 -2.20 -18.38
C GLU A 91 0.11 -2.19 -17.45
N VAL A 92 0.26 -2.82 -16.29
CA VAL A 92 -0.75 -2.84 -15.24
C VAL A 92 -0.25 -1.98 -14.09
N ALA A 93 -1.06 -1.03 -13.64
CA ALA A 93 -0.63 0.04 -12.75
C ALA A 93 0.05 -0.44 -11.45
N PHE A 94 -0.33 -1.60 -10.87
CA PHE A 94 0.36 -2.13 -9.67
C PHE A 94 1.68 -2.86 -9.97
N ILE A 95 1.84 -3.36 -11.20
CA ILE A 95 3.09 -3.94 -11.68
C ILE A 95 4.10 -2.80 -11.92
N ALA A 96 3.63 -1.65 -12.41
CA ALA A 96 4.44 -0.44 -12.59
C ALA A 96 5.16 -0.01 -11.29
N ASP A 97 4.45 0.03 -10.16
CA ASP A 97 5.04 0.37 -8.84
C ASP A 97 6.20 -0.57 -8.46
N ARG A 98 6.07 -1.87 -8.76
CA ARG A 98 7.12 -2.86 -8.50
C ARG A 98 8.33 -2.66 -9.38
N VAL A 99 8.10 -2.49 -10.68
CA VAL A 99 9.17 -2.28 -11.66
C VAL A 99 9.95 -1.00 -11.33
N ALA A 100 9.27 0.11 -11.00
CA ALA A 100 9.92 1.34 -10.57
C ALA A 100 10.67 1.21 -9.24
N SER A 101 10.29 0.25 -8.41
CA SER A 101 11.02 -0.10 -7.19
C SER A 101 12.18 -1.08 -7.43
N GLY A 102 12.48 -1.42 -8.70
CA GLY A 102 13.51 -2.38 -9.08
C GLY A 102 13.16 -3.84 -8.77
N ARG A 103 11.86 -4.16 -8.62
CA ARG A 103 11.39 -5.47 -8.16
C ARG A 103 10.58 -6.17 -9.26
N ALA A 104 10.88 -7.45 -9.48
CA ALA A 104 10.14 -8.27 -10.43
C ALA A 104 8.76 -8.67 -9.87
N HIS A 105 7.74 -8.66 -10.73
CA HIS A 105 6.44 -9.28 -10.44
C HIS A 105 6.46 -10.76 -10.79
N LYS A 106 5.94 -11.62 -9.91
CA LYS A 106 5.76 -13.05 -10.18
C LYS A 106 4.27 -13.41 -10.28
N ARG A 107 3.94 -14.34 -11.17
CA ARG A 107 2.58 -14.93 -11.20
C ARG A 107 2.25 -15.55 -9.84
N GLY A 108 1.01 -15.37 -9.38
CA GLY A 108 0.55 -15.87 -8.08
C GLY A 108 0.75 -14.89 -6.90
N GLU A 109 1.34 -13.72 -7.12
CA GLU A 109 1.52 -12.68 -6.09
C GLU A 109 0.27 -11.83 -5.81
N GLN A 110 -0.90 -12.26 -6.30
CA GLN A 110 -2.17 -11.58 -6.10
C GLN A 110 -3.29 -12.61 -5.90
N THR A 111 -4.10 -12.43 -4.85
CA THR A 111 -5.39 -13.11 -4.72
C THR A 111 -6.51 -12.26 -5.31
N GLN A 112 -7.66 -12.87 -5.55
CA GLN A 112 -8.84 -12.16 -6.04
C GLN A 112 -10.11 -12.81 -5.52
N SER A 113 -11.05 -11.97 -5.10
CA SER A 113 -12.46 -12.32 -4.98
C SER A 113 -13.29 -11.24 -5.65
N VAL A 114 -14.44 -11.66 -6.18
CA VAL A 114 -15.45 -10.78 -6.76
C VAL A 114 -16.80 -11.21 -6.19
N SER A 115 -17.58 -10.25 -5.71
CA SER A 115 -18.92 -10.49 -5.20
C SER A 115 -19.81 -9.27 -5.44
N LEU A 116 -21.07 -9.50 -5.78
CA LEU A 116 -22.11 -8.47 -5.75
C LEU A 116 -22.53 -8.26 -4.30
N VAL A 117 -22.46 -7.01 -3.81
CA VAL A 117 -22.73 -6.66 -2.41
C VAL A 117 -23.53 -5.36 -2.32
N PRO A 118 -24.31 -5.15 -1.25
CA PRO A 118 -24.90 -3.84 -1.00
C PRO A 118 -23.81 -2.80 -0.71
N ALA A 119 -23.90 -1.65 -1.34
CA ALA A 119 -22.97 -0.53 -1.14
C ALA A 119 -23.07 -0.01 0.31
N THR A 120 -21.93 0.06 0.98
CA THR A 120 -21.81 0.75 2.26
C THR A 120 -22.02 2.26 2.06
N PRO A 121 -22.29 3.06 3.11
CA PRO A 121 -22.53 4.50 2.97
C PRO A 121 -21.44 5.24 2.19
N ILE A 122 -20.16 4.91 2.43
CA ILE A 122 -19.04 5.54 1.72
C ILE A 122 -18.98 5.14 0.24
N VAL A 123 -19.27 3.87 -0.08
CA VAL A 123 -19.28 3.39 -1.46
C VAL A 123 -20.46 3.99 -2.24
N ALA A 124 -21.64 4.04 -1.61
CA ALA A 124 -22.83 4.64 -2.20
C ALA A 124 -22.61 6.14 -2.46
N ALA A 125 -22.12 6.88 -1.46
CA ALA A 125 -21.83 8.30 -1.59
C ALA A 125 -20.78 8.57 -2.69
N ALA A 126 -19.69 7.79 -2.74
CA ALA A 126 -18.64 7.96 -3.75
C ALA A 126 -19.16 7.74 -5.17
N HIS A 127 -20.09 6.80 -5.36
CA HIS A 127 -20.70 6.56 -6.67
C HIS A 127 -21.85 7.51 -6.98
N GLY A 128 -22.48 8.17 -6.00
CA GLY A 128 -23.74 8.88 -6.19
C GLY A 128 -24.93 7.94 -6.28
N LEU A 129 -24.92 6.88 -5.46
CA LEU A 129 -25.97 5.88 -5.32
C LEU A 129 -26.73 6.05 -4.01
N SER A 130 -27.90 5.42 -3.91
CA SER A 130 -28.56 5.19 -2.63
C SER A 130 -27.78 4.16 -1.79
N GLU A 131 -27.80 4.30 -0.47
CA GLU A 131 -27.21 3.30 0.41
C GLU A 131 -27.86 1.93 0.17
N GLY A 132 -27.04 0.88 0.15
CA GLY A 132 -27.50 -0.49 -0.11
C GLY A 132 -27.71 -0.86 -1.59
N SER A 133 -27.55 0.08 -2.54
CA SER A 133 -27.52 -0.26 -3.96
C SER A 133 -26.47 -1.33 -4.27
N GLU A 134 -26.76 -2.25 -5.18
CA GLU A 134 -25.85 -3.34 -5.51
C GLU A 134 -24.61 -2.83 -6.28
N VAL A 135 -23.44 -3.28 -5.85
CA VAL A 135 -22.14 -2.98 -6.48
C VAL A 135 -21.26 -4.22 -6.49
N TYR A 136 -20.44 -4.38 -7.51
CA TYR A 136 -19.40 -5.40 -7.51
C TYR A 136 -18.24 -4.95 -6.63
N ALA A 137 -17.90 -5.74 -5.62
CA ALA A 137 -16.68 -5.61 -4.84
C ALA A 137 -15.63 -6.60 -5.36
N ARG A 138 -14.57 -6.07 -5.97
CA ARG A 138 -13.39 -6.82 -6.42
C ARG A 138 -12.23 -6.62 -5.46
N ALA A 139 -12.08 -7.54 -4.51
CA ALA A 139 -11.05 -7.49 -3.48
C ALA A 139 -9.79 -8.27 -3.89
N ARG A 140 -8.62 -7.67 -3.64
CA ARG A 140 -7.31 -8.26 -3.96
C ARG A 140 -6.39 -8.12 -2.77
N LEU A 141 -5.61 -9.17 -2.48
CA LEU A 141 -4.44 -9.09 -1.60
C LEU A 141 -3.19 -9.24 -2.47
N VAL A 142 -2.32 -8.23 -2.44
CA VAL A 142 -1.06 -8.25 -3.21
C VAL A 142 0.10 -8.60 -2.29
N ARG A 143 0.94 -9.55 -2.72
CA ARG A 143 2.07 -10.10 -1.96
C ARG A 143 3.39 -9.90 -2.68
N GLU A 144 4.47 -9.78 -1.94
CA GLU A 144 5.84 -9.86 -2.45
C GLU A 144 6.48 -11.13 -1.89
N GLY A 145 6.67 -12.14 -2.74
CA GLY A 145 6.86 -13.50 -2.28
C GLY A 145 5.69 -13.90 -1.37
N ASP A 146 6.01 -14.33 -0.14
CA ASP A 146 4.98 -14.75 0.82
C ASP A 146 4.38 -13.59 1.62
N ARG A 147 5.01 -12.41 1.59
CA ARG A 147 4.67 -11.26 2.45
C ARG A 147 3.56 -10.41 1.81
N PRO A 148 2.37 -10.29 2.41
CA PRO A 148 1.37 -9.32 1.98
C PRO A 148 1.95 -7.90 1.95
N THR A 149 1.45 -7.03 1.08
CA THR A 149 1.88 -5.63 1.04
C THR A 149 0.70 -4.72 1.29
N HIS A 150 -0.38 -4.94 0.53
CA HIS A 150 -1.60 -4.18 0.64
C HIS A 150 -2.80 -5.02 0.19
N ALA A 151 -3.96 -4.63 0.69
CA ALA A 151 -5.25 -5.07 0.17
C ALA A 151 -5.88 -3.92 -0.62
N LEU A 152 -6.59 -4.24 -1.70
CA LEU A 152 -7.30 -3.26 -2.52
C LEU A 152 -8.63 -3.82 -2.99
N THR A 153 -9.71 -3.17 -2.57
CA THR A 153 -11.07 -3.47 -3.02
C THR A 153 -11.55 -2.37 -3.94
N SER A 154 -11.83 -2.71 -5.19
CA SER A 154 -12.49 -1.80 -6.14
C SER A 154 -13.98 -2.12 -6.18
N TYR A 155 -14.80 -1.07 -6.13
CA TYR A 155 -16.25 -1.11 -6.21
C TYR A 155 -16.70 -0.54 -7.55
N TYR A 156 -17.50 -1.33 -8.27
CA TYR A 156 -18.02 -0.98 -9.59
C TYR A 156 -19.54 -1.08 -9.61
N ARG A 157 -20.19 -0.18 -10.34
CA ARG A 157 -21.61 -0.28 -10.67
C ARG A 157 -21.86 -1.45 -11.64
N PRO A 158 -22.88 -2.30 -11.43
CA PRO A 158 -23.15 -3.45 -12.30
C PRO A 158 -23.24 -3.08 -13.78
N GLU A 159 -23.94 -1.99 -14.10
CA GLU A 159 -24.15 -1.48 -15.46
C GLU A 159 -22.86 -1.11 -16.20
N HIS A 160 -21.74 -0.92 -15.48
CA HIS A 160 -20.44 -0.61 -16.07
C HIS A 160 -19.57 -1.84 -16.34
N VAL A 161 -19.82 -2.97 -15.66
CA VAL A 161 -18.84 -4.08 -15.61
C VAL A 161 -19.43 -5.48 -15.81
N GLU A 162 -20.74 -5.67 -15.78
CA GLU A 162 -21.34 -6.98 -16.07
C GLU A 162 -20.92 -7.49 -17.46
N GLY A 163 -20.65 -8.79 -17.54
CA GLY A 163 -20.14 -9.43 -18.77
C GLY A 163 -18.67 -9.14 -19.09
N THR A 164 -17.97 -8.34 -18.28
CA THR A 164 -16.55 -8.03 -18.49
C THR A 164 -15.62 -8.90 -17.61
N ARG A 165 -14.31 -8.82 -17.84
CA ARG A 165 -13.30 -9.48 -16.97
C ARG A 165 -13.20 -8.88 -15.57
N LEU A 166 -13.82 -7.73 -15.30
CA LEU A 166 -13.82 -7.15 -13.96
C LEU A 166 -14.69 -7.94 -12.97
N VAL A 167 -15.66 -8.70 -13.47
CA VAL A 167 -16.50 -9.58 -12.63
C VAL A 167 -15.97 -11.01 -12.52
N ASP A 168 -14.82 -11.31 -13.13
CA ASP A 168 -14.16 -12.62 -13.06
C ASP A 168 -13.37 -12.78 -11.75
N PRO A 169 -13.66 -13.79 -10.91
CA PRO A 169 -12.93 -14.01 -9.66
C PRO A 169 -11.52 -14.60 -9.87
N THR A 170 -11.13 -14.98 -11.09
CA THR A 170 -9.83 -15.59 -11.38
C THR A 170 -8.66 -14.67 -10.95
N PRO A 171 -7.72 -15.16 -10.12
CA PRO A 171 -6.61 -14.34 -9.63
C PRO A 171 -5.73 -13.77 -10.75
N GLY A 172 -5.49 -12.46 -10.68
CA GLY A 172 -4.53 -11.75 -11.54
C GLY A 172 -5.06 -10.43 -12.09
N PRO A 173 -4.32 -9.80 -13.02
CA PRO A 173 -4.83 -8.67 -13.79
C PRO A 173 -6.07 -9.08 -14.61
N ALA A 174 -7.00 -8.15 -14.81
CA ALA A 174 -8.18 -8.34 -15.68
C ALA A 174 -7.80 -8.31 -17.18
N GLY A 175 -6.76 -9.04 -17.57
CA GLY A 175 -6.15 -8.99 -18.91
C GLY A 175 -4.99 -7.99 -19.04
N LYS A 176 -4.53 -7.82 -20.28
CA LYS A 176 -3.53 -6.81 -20.69
C LYS A 176 -4.07 -5.41 -20.41
N GLY A 177 -3.24 -4.51 -19.87
CA GLY A 177 -3.68 -3.17 -19.44
C GLY A 177 -4.55 -3.14 -18.17
N GLY A 178 -4.90 -4.31 -17.62
CA GLY A 178 -5.65 -4.43 -16.37
C GLY A 178 -7.09 -3.88 -16.44
N GLY A 179 -7.63 -3.50 -15.28
CA GLY A 179 -9.03 -3.09 -15.18
C GLY A 179 -9.37 -1.81 -15.95
N TYR A 180 -8.41 -0.91 -16.13
CA TYR A 180 -8.64 0.36 -16.84
C TYR A 180 -8.80 0.14 -18.34
N ARG A 181 -8.09 -0.83 -18.92
CA ARG A 181 -8.34 -1.25 -20.30
C ARG A 181 -9.73 -1.84 -20.47
N VAL A 182 -10.19 -2.64 -19.50
CA VAL A 182 -11.54 -3.22 -19.53
C VAL A 182 -12.62 -2.14 -19.49
N LEU A 183 -12.47 -1.13 -18.63
CA LEU A 183 -13.40 0.02 -18.59
C LEU A 183 -13.39 0.80 -19.90
N TYR A 184 -12.20 1.08 -20.45
CA TYR A 184 -12.07 1.74 -21.75
C TYR A 184 -12.78 0.97 -22.88
N ASP A 185 -12.54 -0.34 -22.99
CA ASP A 185 -13.19 -1.18 -24.00
C ASP A 185 -14.72 -1.25 -23.82
N ALA A 186 -15.22 -1.02 -22.60
CA ALA A 186 -16.64 -0.92 -22.28
C ALA A 186 -17.24 0.49 -22.52
N GLY A 187 -16.45 1.44 -23.07
CA GLY A 187 -16.88 2.81 -23.35
C GLY A 187 -16.67 3.80 -22.20
N TYR A 188 -16.04 3.37 -21.11
CA TYR A 188 -15.80 4.17 -19.92
C TYR A 188 -14.32 4.61 -19.85
N GLU A 189 -13.94 5.52 -20.75
CA GLU A 189 -12.58 6.07 -20.73
C GLU A 189 -12.36 6.93 -19.48
N ILE A 190 -11.37 6.54 -18.69
CA ILE A 190 -10.95 7.28 -17.51
C ILE A 190 -10.32 8.60 -17.93
N ASP A 191 -10.76 9.69 -17.33
CA ASP A 191 -10.24 11.03 -17.54
C ASP A 191 -9.33 11.45 -16.38
N HIS A 192 -9.88 11.47 -15.17
CA HIS A 192 -9.15 11.85 -13.97
C HIS A 192 -9.56 11.00 -12.76
N MET A 193 -8.84 11.19 -11.65
CA MET A 193 -9.14 10.51 -10.39
C MET A 193 -8.76 11.39 -9.21
N ARG A 194 -9.43 11.15 -8.09
CA ARG A 194 -9.12 11.73 -6.78
C ARG A 194 -8.64 10.63 -5.86
N GLU A 195 -7.47 10.83 -5.25
CA GLU A 195 -6.96 9.96 -4.18
C GLU A 195 -6.98 10.71 -2.85
N GLU A 196 -7.50 10.08 -1.81
CA GLU A 196 -7.49 10.56 -0.43
C GLU A 196 -6.76 9.54 0.45
N LEU A 197 -5.81 10.01 1.26
CA LEU A 197 -4.94 9.17 2.08
C LEU A 197 -5.17 9.45 3.57
N PHE A 198 -5.36 8.40 4.34
CA PHE A 198 -5.61 8.46 5.78
C PHE A 198 -4.61 7.56 6.50
N ALA A 199 -3.76 8.14 7.34
CA ALA A 199 -2.88 7.38 8.23
C ALA A 199 -3.63 7.02 9.52
N ARG A 200 -3.69 5.73 9.85
CA ARG A 200 -4.36 5.27 11.08
C ARG A 200 -3.77 3.96 11.61
N ALA A 201 -4.11 3.62 12.84
CA ALA A 201 -3.86 2.28 13.37
C ALA A 201 -4.58 1.22 12.52
N ALA A 202 -3.93 0.08 12.32
CA ALA A 202 -4.54 -1.06 11.65
C ALA A 202 -5.62 -1.69 12.55
N ALA A 203 -6.77 -2.02 11.98
CA ALA A 203 -7.74 -2.88 12.64
C ALA A 203 -7.18 -4.31 12.79
N SER A 204 -7.73 -5.09 13.72
CA SER A 204 -7.21 -6.44 14.03
C SER A 204 -7.21 -7.37 12.82
N GLU A 205 -8.27 -7.33 12.01
CA GLU A 205 -8.43 -8.10 10.79
C GLU A 205 -7.45 -7.66 9.68
N GLU A 206 -7.17 -6.35 9.58
CA GLU A 206 -6.21 -5.82 8.62
C GLU A 206 -4.78 -6.18 9.02
N ALA A 207 -4.46 -6.09 10.31
CA ALA A 207 -3.19 -6.51 10.86
C ALA A 207 -2.93 -8.00 10.62
N ALA A 208 -3.95 -8.84 10.82
CA ALA A 208 -3.88 -10.27 10.50
C ALA A 208 -3.70 -10.51 9.00
N LEU A 209 -4.52 -9.86 8.15
CA LEU A 209 -4.49 -10.00 6.70
C LEU A 209 -3.14 -9.59 6.10
N LEU A 210 -2.60 -8.46 6.55
CA LEU A 210 -1.34 -7.91 6.07
C LEU A 210 -0.12 -8.44 6.82
N GLN A 211 -0.31 -9.33 7.81
CA GLN A 211 0.75 -9.85 8.67
C GLN A 211 1.59 -8.70 9.26
N LEU A 212 0.91 -7.76 9.91
CA LEU A 212 1.51 -6.61 10.54
C LEU A 212 1.99 -6.97 11.95
N THR A 213 3.08 -6.34 12.37
CA THR A 213 3.51 -6.37 13.78
C THR A 213 2.53 -5.53 14.61
N PRO A 214 2.24 -5.91 15.87
CA PRO A 214 1.40 -5.10 16.75
C PRO A 214 1.88 -3.64 16.81
N GLY A 215 0.96 -2.70 16.64
CA GLY A 215 1.26 -1.26 16.63
C GLY A 215 1.68 -0.69 15.27
N GLU A 216 1.82 -1.50 14.22
CA GLU A 216 2.03 -0.97 12.88
C GLU A 216 0.79 -0.23 12.36
N TRP A 217 1.06 0.90 11.71
CA TRP A 217 0.04 1.74 11.08
C TRP A 217 -0.20 1.30 9.64
N VAL A 218 -1.38 1.66 9.15
CA VAL A 218 -1.75 1.55 7.74
C VAL A 218 -2.01 2.94 7.18
N VAL A 219 -1.80 3.05 5.87
CA VAL A 219 -2.36 4.13 5.07
C VAL A 219 -3.56 3.56 4.33
N GLU A 220 -4.73 4.05 4.68
CA GLU A 220 -5.95 3.82 3.92
C GLU A 220 -6.03 4.81 2.77
N LEU A 221 -6.27 4.30 1.57
CA LEU A 221 -6.45 5.05 0.35
C LEU A 221 -7.91 4.93 -0.08
N HIS A 222 -8.55 6.04 -0.35
CA HIS A 222 -9.78 6.09 -1.14
C HIS A 222 -9.44 6.67 -2.51
N ARG A 223 -9.83 5.99 -3.59
CA ARG A 223 -9.65 6.47 -4.95
C ARG A 223 -10.97 6.47 -5.70
N THR A 224 -11.42 7.64 -6.15
CA THR A 224 -12.57 7.77 -7.05
C THR A 224 -12.07 8.08 -8.45
N THR A 225 -12.52 7.32 -9.44
CA THR A 225 -12.09 7.42 -10.84
C THR A 225 -13.25 7.85 -11.70
N TYR A 226 -13.03 8.85 -12.54
CA TYR A 226 -14.05 9.54 -13.32
C TYR A 226 -13.78 9.46 -14.81
N THR A 227 -14.84 9.39 -15.61
CA THR A 227 -14.83 9.74 -17.04
C THR A 227 -14.90 11.25 -17.24
N ALA A 228 -14.72 11.72 -18.47
CA ALA A 228 -14.73 13.14 -18.80
C ALA A 228 -16.09 13.82 -18.55
N ASP A 229 -17.19 13.07 -18.63
CA ASP A 229 -18.55 13.55 -18.31
C ASP A 229 -18.87 13.50 -16.81
N GLY A 230 -17.91 13.13 -15.96
CA GLY A 230 -18.05 13.05 -14.52
C GLY A 230 -18.64 11.75 -13.99
N THR A 231 -18.89 10.74 -14.84
CA THR A 231 -19.36 9.43 -14.38
C THR A 231 -18.31 8.72 -13.52
N VAL A 232 -18.71 8.27 -12.32
CA VAL A 232 -17.83 7.48 -11.45
C VAL A 232 -17.80 6.03 -11.91
N VAL A 233 -16.64 5.58 -12.38
CA VAL A 233 -16.44 4.24 -12.93
C VAL A 233 -15.80 3.27 -11.96
N GLU A 234 -15.05 3.77 -10.99
CA GLU A 234 -14.46 2.99 -9.91
C GLU A 234 -14.39 3.83 -8.63
N PHE A 235 -14.79 3.23 -7.51
CA PHE A 235 -14.36 3.67 -6.19
C PHE A 235 -13.52 2.57 -5.55
N ALA A 236 -12.29 2.86 -5.12
CA ALA A 236 -11.40 1.86 -4.56
C ALA A 236 -10.97 2.23 -3.13
N ILE A 237 -11.00 1.24 -2.23
CA ILE A 237 -10.46 1.34 -0.88
C ILE A 237 -9.22 0.43 -0.80
N GLY A 238 -8.08 1.02 -0.51
CA GLY A 238 -6.79 0.33 -0.38
C GLY A 238 -6.24 0.43 1.03
N ILE A 239 -5.86 -0.68 1.64
CA ILE A 239 -5.19 -0.71 2.95
C ILE A 239 -3.72 -1.10 2.73
N HIS A 240 -2.83 -0.15 2.95
CA HIS A 240 -1.39 -0.30 2.72
C HIS A 240 -0.64 -0.32 4.05
N ALA A 241 0.24 -1.31 4.24
CA ALA A 241 1.16 -1.29 5.38
C ALA A 241 2.07 -0.05 5.29
N ALA A 242 1.96 0.89 6.24
CA ALA A 242 2.68 2.16 6.16
C ALA A 242 4.20 1.97 6.09
N THR A 243 4.71 0.94 6.77
CA THR A 243 6.14 0.58 6.78
C THR A 243 6.65 -0.01 5.46
N ARG A 244 5.78 -0.25 4.48
CA ARG A 244 6.11 -0.93 3.21
C ARG A 244 5.94 -0.04 1.97
N PHE A 245 5.41 1.17 2.11
CA PHE A 245 5.12 2.07 1.01
C PHE A 245 5.63 3.48 1.25
N ALA A 246 6.08 4.12 0.18
CA ALA A 246 6.30 5.56 0.12
C ALA A 246 5.44 6.12 -1.02
N TRP A 247 4.65 7.15 -0.71
CA TRP A 247 3.89 7.91 -1.70
C TRP A 247 4.71 9.12 -2.11
N ALA A 248 4.90 9.30 -3.40
CA ALA A 248 5.63 10.43 -3.97
C ALA A 248 4.78 11.13 -5.01
N TYR A 249 4.79 12.46 -5.00
CA TYR A 249 4.04 13.30 -5.90
C TYR A 249 4.96 14.41 -6.43
N ASP A 250 5.01 14.55 -7.74
CA ASP A 250 5.60 15.68 -8.43
C ASP A 250 4.46 16.45 -9.11
N PHE A 251 4.33 17.74 -8.83
CA PHE A 251 3.33 18.59 -9.45
C PHE A 251 3.92 19.97 -9.74
N LYS A 252 3.40 20.61 -10.80
CA LYS A 252 3.70 22.01 -11.07
C LYS A 252 2.93 22.87 -10.08
N VAL A 253 3.60 23.88 -9.50
CA VAL A 253 2.92 24.88 -8.67
C VAL A 253 2.01 25.70 -9.60
N PRO A 254 0.71 25.81 -9.30
CA PRO A 254 -0.18 26.64 -10.12
C PRO A 254 0.22 28.11 -9.97
N ASP A 255 0.39 28.81 -11.08
CA ASP A 255 0.52 30.26 -11.13
C ASP A 255 -0.79 30.85 -11.65
N SER A 256 -1.64 31.32 -10.74
CA SER A 256 -2.91 31.94 -11.10
C SER A 256 -2.76 33.32 -11.78
N ALA A 257 -1.56 33.92 -11.75
CA ALA A 257 -1.28 35.17 -12.47
C ALA A 257 -0.98 34.93 -13.96
N GLU A 258 -0.57 33.71 -14.34
CA GLU A 258 -0.38 33.28 -15.73
C GLU A 258 -1.69 32.79 -16.40
N GLY A 259 -2.84 33.06 -15.76
CA GLY A 259 -4.23 32.92 -16.22
C GLY A 259 -4.51 32.17 -17.52
N GLU A 260 -5.39 31.16 -17.42
CA GLU A 260 -6.41 30.80 -18.42
C GLU A 260 -6.12 31.31 -19.85
N THR A 261 -5.11 30.72 -20.51
CA THR A 261 -4.91 30.93 -21.94
C THR A 261 -4.85 29.56 -22.62
N GLN A 262 -6.02 28.94 -22.78
CA GLN A 262 -6.53 28.35 -24.04
C GLN A 262 -7.77 27.49 -23.79
#